data_AF-A0A1F8U6S2-F1
#
_entry.id   AF-A0A1F8U6S2-F1
#
_cell.length_a   1.000
_cell.length_b   1.000
_cell.length_c   1.000
_cell.angle_alpha   90.00
_cell.angle_beta   90.00
_cell.angle_gamma   90.00
#
_symmetry.space_group_name_H-M   'P 1'
#
loop_
_entity.id
_entity.type
_entity.pdbx_description
1 polymer ?
#
loop_
_entity_poly.entity_id
_entity_poly.type
_entity_poly.pdbx_seq_one_letter_code
_entity_poly.pdbx_strand_id
1 'polypeptide(L)'
;MPRIITEDMIEQAAVKQLVEVNKYDTINCFTPEKETLPDGTGRQNKKQVVLQNILFKKLCDINPTIPVATIKTAAETLQYTPNTGDLMSINCANYQMLRTGIIVDYEINGRKESNRLDIIDYKNPLNNNFTVAR
;
A
#
# COMPACT_ATOMS: atom_id res chain seq x y z
N MET A 1 4.56 13.34 -41.70
CA MET A 1 4.42 14.06 -40.41
C MET A 1 4.92 13.15 -39.30
N PRO A 2 5.77 13.61 -38.37
CA PRO A 2 6.17 12.81 -37.23
C PRO A 2 4.94 12.51 -36.36
N ARG A 3 4.78 11.25 -35.94
CA ARG A 3 3.78 10.88 -34.93
C ARG A 3 4.24 11.48 -33.61
N ILE A 4 3.49 12.44 -33.09
CA ILE A 4 3.73 12.97 -31.75
C ILE A 4 3.23 11.92 -30.75
N ILE A 5 4.11 11.50 -29.86
CA ILE A 5 3.79 10.68 -28.69
C ILE A 5 3.82 11.63 -27.49
N THR A 6 2.71 11.75 -26.77
CA THR A 6 2.60 12.58 -25.56
C THR A 6 2.71 11.73 -24.29
N GLU A 7 2.99 12.36 -23.15
CA GLU A 7 3.01 11.67 -21.85
C GLU A 7 1.66 11.03 -21.51
N ASP A 8 0.55 11.72 -21.79
CA ASP A 8 -0.81 11.20 -21.61
C ASP A 8 -1.06 9.94 -22.46
N MET A 9 -0.58 9.90 -23.71
CA MET A 9 -0.67 8.70 -24.55
C MET A 9 0.14 7.53 -23.98
N ILE A 10 1.31 7.81 -23.41
CA ILE A 10 2.16 6.78 -22.78
C ILE A 10 1.50 6.26 -21.50
N GLU A 11 0.96 7.15 -20.66
CA GLU A 11 0.27 6.80 -19.42
C GLU A 11 -0.96 5.93 -19.71
N GLN A 12 -1.83 6.35 -20.64
CA GLN A 12 -3.02 5.58 -21.02
C GLN A 12 -2.66 4.18 -21.55
N ALA A 13 -1.61 4.09 -22.36
CA ALA A 13 -1.12 2.80 -22.85
C ALA A 13 -0.58 1.90 -21.71
N ALA A 14 0.14 2.48 -20.75
CA ALA A 14 0.67 1.75 -19.60
C ALA A 14 -0.45 1.26 -18.67
N VAL A 15 -1.41 2.13 -18.33
CA VAL A 15 -2.58 1.76 -17.52
C VAL A 15 -3.39 0.67 -18.21
N LYS A 16 -3.63 0.80 -19.53
CA LYS A 16 -4.33 -0.22 -20.32
C LYS A 16 -3.65 -1.60 -20.20
N GLN A 17 -2.32 -1.63 -20.30
CA GLN A 17 -1.55 -2.87 -20.15
C GLN A 17 -1.69 -3.47 -18.74
N LEU A 18 -1.61 -2.66 -17.68
CA LEU A 18 -1.75 -3.13 -16.30
C LEU A 18 -3.15 -3.71 -16.04
N VAL A 19 -4.20 -3.08 -16.57
CA VAL A 19 -5.59 -3.44 -16.28
C VAL A 19 -6.06 -4.59 -17.16
N GLU A 20 -5.91 -4.46 -18.48
CA GLU A 20 -6.47 -5.43 -19.42
C GLU A 20 -5.68 -6.74 -19.44
N VAL A 21 -4.35 -6.66 -19.36
CA VAL A 21 -3.47 -7.83 -19.42
C VAL A 21 -3.18 -8.37 -18.03
N ASN A 22 -2.76 -7.52 -17.10
CA ASN A 22 -2.30 -7.95 -15.77
C ASN A 22 -3.38 -7.93 -14.68
N LYS A 23 -4.60 -7.48 -15.02
CA LYS A 23 -5.78 -7.48 -14.11
C LYS A 23 -5.58 -6.64 -12.84
N TYR A 24 -4.87 -5.52 -12.96
CA TYR A 24 -4.74 -4.56 -11.86
C TYR A 24 -6.07 -3.83 -11.65
N ASP A 25 -6.38 -3.56 -10.39
CA ASP A 25 -7.43 -2.61 -10.03
C ASP A 25 -7.03 -1.19 -10.43
N THR A 26 -7.99 -0.30 -10.68
CA THR A 26 -7.71 1.11 -11.01
C THR A 26 -8.37 2.07 -10.05
N ILE A 27 -7.65 3.12 -9.66
CA ILE A 27 -8.21 4.30 -9.01
C ILE A 27 -7.97 5.50 -9.91
N ASN A 28 -9.04 6.23 -10.23
CA ASN A 28 -8.96 7.52 -10.92
C ASN A 28 -8.93 8.64 -9.87
N CYS A 29 -7.76 9.22 -9.69
CA CYS A 29 -7.38 10.30 -8.78
C CYS A 29 -7.48 11.68 -9.44
N PHE A 30 -8.02 11.78 -10.66
CA PHE A 30 -8.20 13.06 -11.34
C PHE A 30 -9.12 13.98 -10.54
N THR A 31 -8.61 15.16 -10.19
CA THR A 31 -9.37 16.28 -9.65
C THR A 31 -9.17 17.52 -10.53
N PRO A 32 -10.20 18.37 -10.71
CA PRO A 32 -10.08 19.59 -11.51
C PRO A 32 -8.93 20.52 -11.06
N GLU A 33 -8.72 20.60 -9.73
CA GLU A 33 -7.57 21.27 -9.13
C GLU A 33 -6.64 20.21 -8.53
N LYS A 34 -5.33 20.32 -8.80
CA LYS A 34 -4.33 19.29 -8.44
C LYS A 34 -4.24 19.04 -6.93
N GLU A 35 -4.45 20.08 -6.13
CA GLU A 35 -4.34 20.02 -4.67
C GLU A 35 -5.63 19.53 -3.99
N THR A 36 -6.72 19.34 -4.74
CA THR A 36 -7.97 18.87 -4.15
C THR A 36 -7.85 17.44 -3.65
N LEU A 37 -8.32 17.24 -2.42
CA LEU A 37 -8.77 15.97 -1.87
C LEU A 37 -10.25 16.14 -1.50
N PRO A 38 -11.09 15.10 -1.64
CA PRO A 38 -10.74 13.69 -1.85
C PRO A 38 -10.66 13.29 -3.33
N ASP A 39 -9.57 12.61 -3.71
CA ASP A 39 -9.31 12.06 -5.06
C ASP A 39 -9.63 10.55 -5.16
N GLY A 40 -10.52 10.04 -4.30
CA GLY A 40 -10.87 8.61 -4.26
C GLY A 40 -9.84 7.68 -3.62
N THR A 41 -8.62 8.15 -3.32
CA THR A 41 -7.57 7.31 -2.70
C THR A 41 -7.77 7.07 -1.20
N GLY A 42 -8.61 7.87 -0.55
CA GLY A 42 -8.75 7.86 0.92
C GLY A 42 -7.58 8.49 1.67
N ARG A 43 -6.63 9.12 0.97
CA ARG A 43 -5.52 9.85 1.60
C ARG A 43 -6.02 11.13 2.27
N GLN A 44 -5.41 11.47 3.40
CA GLN A 44 -5.70 12.69 4.17
C GLN A 44 -4.93 13.90 3.65
N ASN A 45 -3.80 13.69 2.97
CA ASN A 45 -3.00 14.75 2.34
C ASN A 45 -2.19 14.18 1.17
N LYS A 46 -1.77 15.05 0.24
CA LYS A 46 -1.03 14.67 -0.98
C LYS A 46 0.39 14.14 -0.73
N LYS A 47 0.95 14.32 0.48
CA LYS A 47 2.25 13.75 0.86
C LYS A 47 2.17 12.25 1.19
N GLN A 48 0.97 11.74 1.47
CA GLN A 48 0.77 10.32 1.72
C GLN A 48 0.94 9.52 0.43
N VAL A 49 1.75 8.46 0.52
CA VAL A 49 2.04 7.53 -0.57
C VAL A 49 1.35 6.17 -0.37
N VAL A 50 0.73 5.95 0.79
CA VAL A 50 0.07 4.69 1.14
C VAL A 50 -1.45 4.81 0.92
N LEU A 51 -2.04 3.82 0.24
CA LEU A 51 -3.48 3.66 0.08
C LEU A 51 -4.05 2.93 1.31
N GLN A 52 -4.45 3.70 2.32
CA GLN A 52 -4.74 3.22 3.68
C GLN A 52 -5.80 2.10 3.72
N ASN A 53 -6.90 2.28 2.98
CA ASN A 53 -8.00 1.32 2.93
C ASN A 53 -7.58 -0.01 2.30
N ILE A 54 -6.80 0.04 1.23
CA ILE A 54 -6.28 -1.15 0.54
C ILE A 54 -5.26 -1.86 1.44
N LEU A 55 -4.34 -1.11 2.05
CA LEU A 55 -3.35 -1.67 2.97
C LEU A 55 -4.03 -2.41 4.12
N PHE A 56 -4.94 -1.73 4.85
CA PHE A 56 -5.60 -2.33 6.00
C PHE A 56 -6.40 -3.58 5.62
N LYS A 57 -7.17 -3.53 4.52
CA LYS A 57 -7.92 -4.70 4.04
C LYS A 57 -6.99 -5.87 3.74
N LYS A 58 -5.89 -5.64 3.02
CA LYS A 58 -4.95 -6.71 2.67
C LYS A 58 -4.17 -7.25 3.85
N LEU A 59 -3.81 -6.42 4.83
CA LEU A 59 -3.19 -6.93 6.04
C LEU A 59 -4.13 -7.87 6.81
N CYS A 60 -5.43 -7.57 6.87
CA CYS A 60 -6.44 -8.47 7.44
C CYS A 60 -6.56 -9.78 6.65
N ASP A 61 -6.60 -9.71 5.31
CA ASP A 61 -6.70 -10.89 4.45
C ASP A 61 -5.48 -11.81 4.59
N ILE A 62 -4.27 -11.23 4.65
CA ILE A 62 -2.99 -11.96 4.73
C ILE A 62 -2.78 -12.55 6.13
N ASN A 63 -3.26 -11.89 7.19
CA ASN A 63 -2.99 -12.24 8.58
C ASN A 63 -4.27 -12.58 9.37
N PRO A 64 -5.08 -13.57 8.95
CA PRO A 64 -6.40 -13.82 9.54
C PRO A 64 -6.37 -14.27 11.01
N THR A 65 -5.22 -14.71 11.51
CA THR A 65 -5.05 -15.18 12.90
C THR A 65 -4.71 -14.06 13.88
N ILE A 66 -4.38 -12.86 13.38
CA ILE A 66 -4.00 -11.72 14.22
C ILE A 66 -5.26 -10.88 14.48
N PRO A 67 -5.51 -10.42 15.73
CA PRO A 67 -6.66 -9.57 16.02
C PRO A 67 -6.69 -8.31 15.16
N VAL A 68 -7.88 -7.97 14.64
CA VAL A 68 -8.08 -6.82 13.75
C VAL A 68 -7.61 -5.50 14.39
N ALA A 69 -7.77 -5.35 15.71
CA ALA A 69 -7.29 -4.19 16.45
C ALA A 69 -5.76 -4.03 16.36
N THR A 70 -5.01 -5.14 16.49
CA THR A 70 -3.56 -5.18 16.36
C THR A 70 -3.13 -4.87 14.92
N ILE A 71 -3.83 -5.44 13.94
CA ILE A 71 -3.58 -5.14 12.51
C ILE A 71 -3.81 -3.66 12.22
N LYS A 72 -4.84 -3.06 12.81
CA LYS A 72 -5.14 -1.63 12.65
C LYS A 72 -3.99 -0.76 13.16
N THR A 73 -3.48 -1.02 14.37
CA THR A 73 -2.32 -0.29 14.93
C THR A 73 -1.07 -0.47 14.08
N ALA A 74 -0.82 -1.68 13.58
CA ALA A 74 0.28 -1.95 12.65
C ALA A 74 0.12 -1.15 11.33
N ALA A 75 -1.09 -1.14 10.76
CA ALA A 75 -1.40 -0.39 9.55
C ALA A 75 -1.19 1.13 9.73
N GLU A 76 -1.58 1.68 10.88
CA GLU A 76 -1.33 3.10 11.22
C GLU A 76 0.17 3.41 11.29
N THR A 77 0.96 2.50 11.85
CA THR A 77 2.43 2.63 11.92
C THR A 77 3.07 2.61 10.53
N LEU A 78 2.60 1.72 9.65
CA LEU A 78 3.10 1.60 8.26
C LEU A 78 2.78 2.82 7.37
N GLN A 79 1.82 3.65 7.78
CA GLN A 79 1.49 4.89 7.07
C GLN A 79 2.43 6.04 7.44
N TYR A 80 3.19 5.92 8.53
CA TYR A 80 4.06 6.97 9.00
C TYR A 80 5.29 7.13 8.10
N THR A 81 5.51 8.35 7.62
CA THR A 81 6.73 8.73 6.91
C THR A 81 7.64 9.48 7.88
N PRO A 82 8.85 8.96 8.21
CA PRO A 82 9.80 9.68 9.05
C PRO A 82 10.19 11.01 8.42
N ASN A 83 10.14 12.10 9.20
CA ASN A 83 10.58 13.43 8.78
C ASN A 83 12.07 13.67 9.06
N THR A 84 12.75 12.67 9.62
CA THR A 84 14.14 12.72 10.06
C THR A 84 14.83 11.40 9.72
N GLY A 85 16.14 11.45 9.50
CA GLY A 85 16.97 10.28 9.21
C GLY A 85 17.57 10.28 7.81
N ASP A 86 18.61 9.49 7.65
CA ASP A 86 19.26 9.26 6.35
C ASP A 86 18.39 8.35 5.47
N LEU A 87 18.26 8.71 4.19
CA LEU A 87 17.38 8.03 3.23
C LEU A 87 17.76 6.55 3.05
N MET A 88 19.06 6.24 3.03
CA MET A 88 19.52 4.85 2.87
C MET A 88 19.10 4.00 4.07
N SER A 89 19.26 4.54 5.28
CA SER A 89 18.90 3.86 6.51
C SER A 89 17.39 3.61 6.61
N ILE A 90 16.57 4.60 6.26
CA ILE A 90 15.10 4.47 6.23
C ILE A 90 14.66 3.43 5.19
N ASN A 91 15.21 3.50 3.97
CA ASN A 91 14.89 2.53 2.92
C ASN A 91 15.28 1.11 3.30
N CYS A 92 16.44 0.93 3.94
CA CYS A 92 16.87 -0.37 4.44
C CYS A 92 15.91 -0.92 5.50
N ALA A 93 15.49 -0.09 6.46
CA ALA A 93 14.52 -0.47 7.48
C ALA A 93 13.17 -0.88 6.87
N ASN A 94 12.64 -0.06 5.96
CA ASN A 94 11.39 -0.36 5.24
C ASN A 94 11.51 -1.66 4.43
N TYR A 95 12.63 -1.86 3.74
CA TYR A 95 12.88 -3.09 3.00
C TYR A 95 12.86 -4.32 3.91
N GLN A 96 13.53 -4.27 5.07
CA GLN A 96 13.52 -5.38 6.02
C GLN A 96 12.09 -5.65 6.50
N MET A 97 11.35 -4.62 6.90
CA MET A 97 9.95 -4.76 7.32
C MET A 97 9.06 -5.40 6.24
N LEU A 98 9.17 -4.95 4.99
CA LEU A 98 8.40 -5.51 3.87
C LEU A 98 8.77 -6.96 3.58
N ARG A 99 10.06 -7.30 3.67
CA ARG A 99 10.58 -8.63 3.36
C ARG A 99 10.30 -9.65 4.46
N THR A 100 10.48 -9.27 5.72
CA THR A 100 10.41 -10.19 6.86
C THR A 100 9.09 -10.09 7.62
N GLY A 101 8.26 -9.09 7.34
CA GLY A 101 7.14 -8.75 8.18
C GLY A 101 7.59 -8.03 9.46
N ILE A 102 6.63 -7.75 10.34
CA ILE A 102 6.85 -7.11 11.64
C ILE A 102 6.34 -8.01 12.76
N ILE A 103 7.01 -8.02 13.90
CA ILE A 103 6.52 -8.73 15.09
C ILE A 103 5.48 -7.86 15.78
N VAL A 104 4.31 -8.44 16.04
CA VAL A 104 3.23 -7.78 16.78
C VAL A 104 2.86 -8.61 18.00
N ASP A 105 2.67 -7.91 19.11
CA ASP A 105 2.22 -8.50 20.37
C ASP A 105 0.76 -8.15 20.61
N TYR A 106 -0.01 -9.13 21.07
CA TYR A 106 -1.42 -8.93 21.37
C TYR A 106 -1.91 -9.90 22.45
N GLU A 107 -3.05 -9.58 23.06
CA GLU A 107 -3.67 -10.43 24.08
C GLU A 107 -4.89 -11.14 23.51
N ILE A 108 -4.94 -12.46 23.68
CA ILE A 108 -6.13 -13.28 23.40
C ILE A 108 -6.45 -14.08 24.66
N ASN A 109 -7.68 -13.95 25.17
CA ASN A 109 -8.16 -14.69 26.34
C ASN A 109 -7.26 -14.56 27.58
N GLY A 110 -6.71 -13.37 27.85
CA GLY A 110 -5.84 -13.13 29.00
C GLY A 110 -4.40 -13.61 28.82
N ARG A 111 -4.01 -14.10 27.64
CA ARG A 111 -2.64 -14.54 27.33
C ARG A 111 -2.00 -13.63 26.32
N LYS A 112 -0.75 -13.24 26.60
CA LYS A 112 0.10 -12.53 25.66
C LYS A 112 0.60 -13.51 24.60
N GLU A 113 0.33 -13.16 23.36
CA GLU A 113 0.78 -13.88 22.18
C GLU A 113 1.61 -12.92 21.33
N SER A 114 2.62 -13.45 20.65
CA SER A 114 3.45 -12.71 19.70
C SER A 114 3.39 -13.44 18.37
N ASN A 115 3.11 -12.70 17.29
CA ASN A 115 3.08 -13.29 15.97
C ASN A 115 3.73 -12.35 14.95
N ARG A 116 4.11 -12.91 13.80
CA ARG A 116 4.64 -12.16 12.69
C ARG A 116 3.50 -11.73 11.78
N LEU A 117 3.37 -10.43 11.59
CA LEU A 117 2.46 -9.82 10.63
C LEU A 117 3.21 -9.66 9.30
N ASP A 118 2.79 -10.44 8.30
CA ASP A 118 3.33 -10.38 6.96
C ASP A 118 2.67 -9.21 6.19
N ILE A 119 3.49 -8.35 5.57
CA ILE A 119 3.00 -7.19 4.80
C ILE A 119 2.75 -7.57 3.34
N ILE A 120 3.61 -8.43 2.79
CA ILE A 120 3.52 -8.99 1.44
C ILE A 120 3.37 -10.50 1.58
N ASP A 121 2.35 -11.06 0.94
CA ASP A 121 2.21 -12.52 0.83
C ASP A 121 3.12 -13.03 -0.29
N TYR A 122 4.35 -13.38 0.09
CA TYR A 122 5.32 -14.00 -0.83
C TYR A 122 5.01 -15.46 -1.15
N LYS A 123 4.20 -16.14 -0.32
CA LYS A 123 3.86 -17.55 -0.54
C LYS A 123 2.80 -17.69 -1.62
N ASN A 124 1.81 -16.81 -1.61
CA ASN A 124 0.76 -16.72 -2.61
C ASN A 124 0.69 -15.28 -3.16
N PRO A 125 1.52 -14.93 -4.17
CA PRO A 125 1.62 -13.56 -4.67
C PRO A 125 0.28 -12.93 -5.11
N LEU A 126 -0.68 -13.74 -5.56
CA LEU A 126 -2.00 -13.30 -6.00
C LEU A 126 -2.93 -12.85 -4.85
N ASN A 127 -2.58 -13.13 -3.59
CA ASN A 127 -3.33 -12.63 -2.44
C ASN A 127 -3.07 -11.14 -2.17
N ASN A 128 -1.93 -10.61 -2.65
CA ASN A 128 -1.60 -9.19 -2.58
C ASN A 128 -2.57 -8.36 -3.45
N ASN A 129 -2.65 -7.05 -3.18
CA ASN A 129 -3.40 -6.15 -4.05
C ASN A 129 -2.46 -5.46 -5.04
N PHE A 130 -2.88 -5.43 -6.30
CA PHE A 130 -2.20 -4.73 -7.38
C PHE A 130 -3.15 -3.65 -7.92
N THR A 131 -2.97 -2.42 -7.44
CA THR A 131 -3.77 -1.25 -7.86
C THR A 131 -2.88 -0.25 -8.57
N VAL A 132 -3.32 0.25 -9.72
CA VAL A 132 -2.78 1.44 -10.37
C VAL A 132 -3.65 2.65 -10.03
N ALA A 133 -3.03 3.71 -9.52
CA ALA A 133 -3.68 4.99 -9.27
C ALA A 133 -3.20 5.99 -10.32
N ARG A 134 -4.15 6.59 -11.05
CA ARG A 134 -3.89 7.60 -12.09
C ARG A 134 -4.57 8.90 -11.70
#